data_AF-L7W2Z0-F1
#
_entry.id   AF-L7W2Z0-F1
#
_cell.length_a   1.000
_cell.length_b   1.000
_cell.length_c   1.000
_cell.angle_alpha   90.00
_cell.angle_beta   90.00
_cell.angle_gamma   90.00
#
_symmetry.space_group_name_H-M   'P 1'
#
loop_
_entity.id
_entity.type
_entity.pdbx_description
1 polymer ?
#
loop_
_entity_poly.entity_id
_entity_poly.type
_entity_poly.pdbx_seq_one_letter_code
_entity_poly.pdbx_strand_id
1 'polypeptide(L)'
;MKKIATRPKKTFFEQNKDLIVVGGVIVVLAGGAVAYMYYKKKKEAKEIDLAQNKDSSPQIIPVHTTIPVSSSSESSSSASKPRIKYVKTGYPLKYKTRHQDVKILQAYLKIYKENLGKSGAKRDGVDGVFGPLTLKAAKKRLGKSEFTEKDISGMRKALKMMGK
;
A
#
# COMPACT_ATOMS: atom_id res chain seq x y z
N MET A 1 18.51 71.32 37.49
CA MET A 1 17.95 70.03 37.96
C MET A 1 18.21 68.96 36.91
N LYS A 2 19.02 67.92 37.19
CA LYS A 2 19.32 66.85 36.23
C LYS A 2 18.14 65.86 36.18
N LYS A 3 17.51 65.71 35.01
CA LYS A 3 16.48 64.70 34.78
C LYS A 3 17.14 63.33 34.60
N ILE A 4 16.89 62.41 35.52
CA ILE A 4 17.35 61.02 35.43
C ILE A 4 16.38 60.31 34.48
N ALA A 5 16.86 59.98 33.28
CA ALA A 5 16.09 59.21 32.30
C ALA A 5 16.14 57.72 32.67
N THR A 6 15.09 57.20 33.30
CA THR A 6 14.89 55.76 33.51
C THR A 6 14.60 55.10 32.17
N ARG A 7 15.55 54.32 31.65
CA ARG A 7 15.36 53.52 30.43
C ARG A 7 14.32 52.42 30.71
N PRO A 8 13.34 52.18 29.82
CA PRO A 8 12.36 51.13 30.02
C PRO A 8 13.05 49.75 30.05
N LYS A 9 12.80 48.97 31.10
CA LYS A 9 13.24 47.57 31.17
C LYS A 9 12.52 46.80 30.08
N LYS A 10 13.25 46.37 29.04
CA LYS A 10 12.71 45.47 28.01
C LYS A 10 12.23 44.17 28.66
N THR A 11 11.05 43.71 28.28
CA THR A 11 10.46 42.47 28.79
C THR A 11 11.24 41.26 28.28
N PHE A 12 11.17 40.13 29.01
CA PHE A 12 11.88 38.90 28.64
C PHE A 12 11.56 38.40 27.22
N PHE A 13 10.30 38.57 26.78
CA PHE A 13 9.86 38.27 25.42
C PHE A 13 10.56 39.14 24.38
N GLU A 14 10.86 40.40 24.70
CA GLU A 14 11.51 41.34 23.79
C GLU A 14 13.02 41.09 23.64
N GLN A 15 13.67 40.62 24.71
CA GLN A 15 15.11 40.36 24.71
C GLN A 15 15.44 39.02 24.05
N ASN A 16 14.56 38.02 24.21
CA ASN A 16 14.82 36.64 23.79
C ASN A 16 13.95 36.21 22.60
N LYS A 17 13.51 37.16 21.76
CA LYS A 17 12.60 36.89 20.62
C LYS A 17 13.09 35.73 19.75
N ASP A 18 14.37 35.74 19.39
CA ASP A 18 14.96 34.70 18.53
C ASP A 18 14.98 33.34 19.22
N LEU A 19 15.29 33.30 20.52
CA LEU A 19 15.31 32.04 21.29
C LEU A 19 13.90 31.45 21.42
N ILE A 20 12.88 32.29 21.60
CA ILE A 20 11.47 31.87 21.68
C ILE A 20 10.98 31.36 20.33
N VAL A 21 11.33 32.02 19.24
CA VAL A 21 10.98 31.58 17.88
C VAL A 21 11.67 30.26 17.55
N VAL A 22 12.98 30.14 17.80
CA VAL A 22 13.73 28.91 17.55
C VAL A 22 13.23 27.75 18.44
N GLY A 23 13.01 28.00 19.73
CA GLY A 23 12.46 27.03 20.65
C GLY A 23 11.04 26.58 20.25
N GLY A 24 10.19 27.52 19.82
CA GLY A 24 8.86 27.24 19.32
C GLY A 24 8.84 26.33 18.09
N VAL A 25 9.72 26.60 17.10
CA VAL A 25 9.83 25.78 15.87
C VAL A 25 10.24 24.34 16.21
N ILE A 26 11.21 24.16 17.11
CA ILE A 26 11.67 22.82 17.53
C ILE A 26 10.54 22.05 18.21
N VAL A 27 9.78 22.70 19.10
CA VAL A 27 8.65 22.07 19.79
C VAL A 27 7.53 21.68 18.82
N VAL A 28 7.22 22.53 17.82
CA VAL A 28 6.20 22.22 16.80
C VAL A 28 6.65 21.05 15.91
N LEU A 29 7.92 21.00 15.50
CA LEU A 29 8.44 19.90 14.68
C LEU A 29 8.44 18.57 15.45
N ALA A 30 8.92 18.57 16.70
CA ALA A 30 8.93 17.38 17.55
C ALA A 30 7.51 16.91 17.89
N GLY A 31 6.63 17.83 18.29
CA GLY A 31 5.23 17.55 18.60
C GLY A 31 4.46 17.03 17.39
N GLY A 32 4.66 17.65 16.22
CA GLY A 32 4.05 17.21 14.96
C GLY A 32 4.48 15.80 14.55
N ALA A 33 5.77 15.46 14.68
CA ALA A 33 6.27 14.13 14.38
C ALA A 33 5.71 13.05 15.33
N VAL A 34 5.65 13.34 16.63
CA VAL A 34 5.08 12.43 17.64
C VAL A 34 3.58 12.24 17.42
N ALA A 35 2.83 13.32 17.19
CA ALA A 35 1.41 13.24 16.90
C ALA A 35 1.13 12.45 15.61
N TYR A 36 1.92 12.68 14.55
CA TYR A 36 1.81 11.92 13.30
C TYR A 36 2.08 10.43 13.49
N MET A 37 3.12 10.07 14.24
CA MET A 37 3.43 8.67 14.55
C MET A 37 2.33 8.00 15.38
N TYR A 38 1.77 8.70 16.36
CA TYR A 38 0.67 8.18 17.18
C TYR A 38 -0.62 7.98 16.36
N TYR A 39 -0.95 8.94 15.48
CA TYR A 39 -2.11 8.83 14.59
C TYR A 39 -1.95 7.72 13.55
N LYS A 40 -0.71 7.53 13.04
CA LYS A 40 -0.39 6.44 12.11
C LYS A 40 -0.58 5.07 12.76
N LYS A 41 -0.07 4.87 14.00
CA LYS A 41 -0.27 3.60 14.74
C LYS A 41 -1.74 3.29 15.02
N LYS A 42 -2.58 4.30 15.30
CA LYS A 42 -4.03 4.09 15.49
C LYS A 42 -4.75 3.64 14.22
N LYS A 43 -4.31 4.08 13.03
CA LYS A 43 -4.89 3.58 11.77
C LYS A 43 -4.54 2.11 11.54
N GLU A 44 -3.32 1.72 11.83
CA GLU A 44 -2.87 0.32 11.71
C GLU A 44 -3.59 -0.60 12.69
N ALA A 45 -3.85 -0.17 13.93
CA ALA A 45 -4.61 -0.95 14.92
C ALA A 45 -6.10 -1.13 14.54
N LYS A 46 -6.76 -0.09 14.02
CA LYS A 46 -8.16 -0.19 13.56
C LYS A 46 -8.33 -1.05 12.31
N GLU A 47 -7.33 -1.13 11.45
CA GLU A 47 -7.35 -2.00 10.26
C GLU A 47 -7.18 -3.49 10.63
N ILE A 48 -6.47 -3.79 11.73
CA ILE A 48 -6.28 -5.15 12.23
C ILE A 48 -7.54 -5.67 12.95
N ASP A 49 -8.19 -4.87 13.79
CA ASP A 49 -9.44 -5.27 14.48
C ASP A 49 -10.60 -5.49 13.49
N LEU A 50 -10.71 -4.68 12.44
CA LEU A 50 -11.74 -4.84 11.42
C LEU A 50 -11.52 -6.09 10.54
N ALA A 51 -10.27 -6.59 10.47
CA ALA A 51 -9.93 -7.80 9.74
C ALA A 51 -10.18 -9.10 10.53
N GLN A 52 -10.20 -9.04 11.87
CA GLN A 52 -10.47 -10.23 12.72
C GLN A 52 -11.97 -10.50 12.97
N ASN A 53 -12.85 -9.53 12.75
CA ASN A 53 -14.30 -9.71 12.99
C ASN A 53 -15.08 -10.30 11.80
N LYS A 54 -14.41 -10.88 10.80
CA LYS A 54 -15.05 -11.53 9.63
C LYS A 54 -14.91 -13.05 9.57
N ASP A 55 -14.28 -13.67 10.58
CA ASP A 55 -14.14 -15.12 10.68
C ASP A 55 -15.04 -15.69 11.79
N SER A 56 -16.35 -15.54 11.64
CA SER A 56 -17.35 -16.29 12.43
C SER A 56 -18.66 -16.38 11.67
N SER A 57 -18.80 -17.38 10.80
CA SER A 57 -20.13 -17.92 10.44
C SER A 57 -20.01 -19.35 9.87
N PRO A 58 -20.96 -20.25 10.19
CA PRO A 58 -20.76 -21.69 10.22
C PRO A 58 -20.95 -22.39 8.87
N GLN A 59 -20.38 -23.59 8.80
CA GLN A 59 -20.45 -24.54 7.70
C GLN A 59 -21.90 -24.95 7.39
N ILE A 60 -22.31 -24.90 6.12
CA ILE A 60 -23.50 -25.60 5.61
C ILE A 60 -23.15 -26.32 4.29
N ILE A 61 -23.15 -27.64 4.42
CA ILE A 61 -23.22 -28.80 3.50
C ILE A 61 -23.54 -28.48 2.01
N PRO A 62 -22.80 -29.04 1.02
CA PRO A 62 -23.12 -28.89 -0.40
C PRO A 62 -24.19 -29.91 -0.83
N VAL A 63 -25.33 -29.41 -1.32
CA VAL A 63 -26.34 -30.20 -2.01
C VAL A 63 -25.85 -30.52 -3.43
N HIS A 64 -25.88 -31.81 -3.76
CA HIS A 64 -25.58 -32.36 -5.07
C HIS A 64 -26.59 -31.88 -6.13
N THR A 65 -26.10 -31.27 -7.20
CA THR A 65 -26.84 -31.20 -8.48
C THR A 65 -25.89 -31.56 -9.61
N THR A 66 -26.11 -32.74 -10.18
CA THR A 66 -25.45 -33.32 -11.35
C THR A 66 -26.08 -32.82 -12.65
N ILE A 67 -25.29 -32.33 -13.61
CA ILE A 67 -25.57 -32.45 -15.05
C ILE A 67 -24.21 -32.69 -15.78
N PRO A 68 -24.11 -33.65 -16.73
CA PRO A 68 -22.83 -34.17 -17.23
C PRO A 68 -22.44 -33.72 -18.66
N VAL A 69 -21.29 -34.24 -19.15
CA VAL A 69 -20.81 -34.36 -20.56
C VAL A 69 -20.07 -33.12 -21.13
N SER A 70 -18.88 -33.18 -21.73
CA SER A 70 -17.99 -34.29 -22.13
C SER A 70 -16.55 -33.82 -22.43
N SER A 71 -15.62 -34.79 -22.33
CA SER A 71 -14.33 -34.96 -23.06
C SER A 71 -13.29 -33.83 -23.02
N SER A 72 -12.00 -34.05 -22.78
CA SER A 72 -11.16 -35.24 -22.92
C SER A 72 -9.83 -35.01 -22.20
N SER A 73 -9.24 -36.10 -21.74
CA SER A 73 -7.80 -36.37 -21.64
C SER A 73 -6.90 -35.32 -20.96
N GLU A 74 -6.44 -35.60 -19.75
CA GLU A 74 -4.99 -35.68 -19.51
C GLU A 74 -4.64 -36.32 -18.16
N SER A 75 -3.66 -37.19 -18.29
CA SER A 75 -2.97 -38.07 -17.36
C SER A 75 -2.34 -37.44 -16.10
N SER A 76 -2.15 -38.33 -15.13
CA SER A 76 -0.99 -38.45 -14.22
C SER A 76 -0.75 -37.40 -13.12
N SER A 77 -1.00 -37.85 -11.90
CA SER A 77 -0.17 -37.77 -10.68
C SER A 77 0.59 -36.48 -10.37
N SER A 78 0.21 -35.83 -9.28
CA SER A 78 1.09 -35.50 -8.14
C SER A 78 0.29 -34.60 -7.21
N ALA A 79 0.46 -34.74 -5.89
CA ALA A 79 -0.24 -33.95 -4.89
C ALA A 79 0.13 -32.46 -5.01
N SER A 80 -0.53 -31.76 -5.93
CA SER A 80 -0.30 -30.36 -6.24
C SER A 80 -1.21 -29.52 -5.34
N LYS A 81 -0.60 -28.65 -4.54
CA LYS A 81 -1.27 -27.56 -3.81
C LYS A 81 -2.33 -26.92 -4.73
N PRO A 82 -3.53 -26.59 -4.22
CA PRO A 82 -4.61 -26.10 -5.06
C PRO A 82 -4.14 -24.90 -5.89
N ARG A 83 -4.11 -25.07 -7.22
CA ARG A 83 -3.79 -23.98 -8.14
C ARG A 83 -4.82 -22.88 -7.91
N ILE A 84 -4.35 -21.72 -7.45
CA ILE A 84 -5.19 -20.54 -7.26
C ILE A 84 -5.81 -20.21 -8.62
N LYS A 85 -7.14 -20.30 -8.71
CA LYS A 85 -7.88 -19.88 -9.91
C LYS A 85 -7.87 -18.36 -9.98
N TYR A 86 -7.25 -17.83 -11.03
CA TYR A 86 -7.26 -16.40 -11.32
C TYR A 86 -8.45 -16.07 -12.21
N VAL A 87 -9.16 -15.00 -11.85
CA VAL A 87 -10.27 -14.49 -12.63
C VAL A 87 -9.78 -13.38 -13.56
N LYS A 88 -10.23 -13.40 -14.82
CA LYS A 88 -10.06 -12.29 -15.76
C LYS A 88 -11.11 -11.23 -15.40
N THR A 89 -10.72 -10.29 -14.56
CA THR A 89 -11.61 -9.23 -14.07
C THR A 89 -11.21 -7.89 -14.68
N GLY A 90 -12.19 -7.01 -14.87
CA GLY A 90 -11.92 -5.59 -15.12
C GLY A 90 -11.39 -4.87 -13.87
N TYR A 91 -11.49 -3.55 -13.88
CA TYR A 91 -11.16 -2.72 -12.73
C TYR A 91 -12.20 -2.85 -11.60
N PRO A 92 -11.80 -2.66 -10.33
CA PRO A 92 -10.45 -2.41 -9.85
C PRO A 92 -9.58 -3.69 -9.83
N LEU A 93 -8.29 -3.53 -10.12
CA LEU A 93 -7.32 -4.61 -10.00
C LEU A 93 -7.09 -4.91 -8.52
N LYS A 94 -7.41 -6.13 -8.09
CA LYS A 94 -7.30 -6.59 -6.70
C LYS A 94 -6.62 -7.96 -6.61
N TYR A 95 -6.42 -8.46 -5.39
CA TYR A 95 -5.81 -9.77 -5.19
C TYR A 95 -6.54 -10.88 -5.96
N LYS A 96 -5.77 -11.83 -6.53
CA LYS A 96 -6.22 -12.95 -7.39
C LYS A 96 -6.80 -12.54 -8.75
N THR A 97 -6.60 -11.30 -9.19
CA THR A 97 -6.95 -10.91 -10.57
C THR A 97 -5.79 -11.18 -11.52
N ARG A 98 -6.13 -11.48 -12.78
CA ARG A 98 -5.16 -11.54 -13.88
C ARG A 98 -5.56 -10.53 -14.93
N HIS A 99 -4.70 -9.55 -15.17
CA HIS A 99 -4.96 -8.47 -16.13
C HIS A 99 -3.65 -8.00 -16.77
N GLN A 100 -3.71 -7.52 -18.01
CA GLN A 100 -2.54 -6.98 -18.69
C GLN A 100 -1.98 -5.76 -17.93
N ASP A 101 -2.87 -4.94 -17.37
CA ASP A 101 -2.51 -3.76 -16.58
C ASP A 101 -1.84 -4.07 -15.24
N VAL A 102 -1.99 -5.30 -14.71
CA VAL A 102 -1.19 -5.73 -13.55
C VAL A 102 0.30 -5.76 -13.90
N LYS A 103 0.67 -6.01 -15.17
CA LYS A 103 2.07 -5.94 -15.60
C LYS A 103 2.65 -4.53 -15.44
N ILE A 104 1.83 -3.50 -15.63
CA ILE A 104 2.23 -2.09 -15.46
C ILE A 104 2.48 -1.81 -13.99
N LEU A 105 1.56 -2.24 -13.11
CA LEU A 105 1.76 -2.14 -11.66
C LEU A 105 3.03 -2.88 -11.22
N GLN A 106 3.25 -4.10 -11.70
CA GLN A 106 4.44 -4.89 -11.40
C GLN A 106 5.72 -4.22 -11.93
N ALA A 107 5.73 -3.74 -13.17
CA ALA A 107 6.86 -3.01 -13.74
C ALA A 107 7.17 -1.72 -12.96
N TYR A 108 6.13 -1.02 -12.50
CA TYR A 108 6.27 0.15 -11.64
C TYR A 108 6.88 -0.21 -10.28
N LEU A 109 6.34 -1.23 -9.60
CA LEU A 109 6.88 -1.73 -8.33
C LEU A 109 8.33 -2.24 -8.45
N LYS A 110 8.70 -2.74 -9.64
CA LYS A 110 10.06 -3.20 -9.93
C LYS A 110 11.08 -2.05 -9.95
N ILE A 111 10.68 -0.83 -10.30
CA ILE A 111 11.57 0.36 -10.18
C ILE A 111 12.01 0.54 -8.73
N TYR A 112 11.13 0.26 -7.78
CA TYR A 112 11.40 0.37 -6.35
C TYR A 112 12.16 -0.83 -5.76
N LYS A 113 12.69 -1.73 -6.62
CA LYS A 113 13.41 -2.95 -6.24
C LYS A 113 12.61 -3.86 -5.27
N GLU A 114 11.28 -3.87 -5.38
CA GLU A 114 10.45 -4.76 -4.58
C GLU A 114 10.49 -6.21 -5.07
N ASN A 115 10.28 -7.15 -4.14
CA ASN A 115 10.29 -8.58 -4.46
C ASN A 115 8.92 -9.00 -5.02
N LEU A 116 8.86 -9.16 -6.34
CA LEU A 116 7.68 -9.65 -7.08
C LEU A 116 7.77 -11.15 -7.40
N GLY A 117 8.81 -11.84 -6.90
CA GLY A 117 9.08 -13.24 -7.20
C GLY A 117 9.81 -13.46 -8.52
N LYS A 118 9.81 -14.72 -8.97
CA LYS A 118 10.52 -15.18 -10.18
C LYS A 118 9.55 -15.59 -11.31
N SER A 119 8.34 -15.05 -11.30
CA SER A 119 7.33 -15.29 -12.34
C SER A 119 7.62 -14.50 -13.62
N GLY A 120 6.89 -14.78 -14.71
CA GLY A 120 7.02 -14.05 -15.97
C GLY A 120 8.18 -14.52 -16.84
N ALA A 121 8.20 -14.08 -18.11
CA ALA A 121 9.18 -14.53 -19.10
C ALA A 121 10.63 -14.21 -18.72
N LYS A 122 10.84 -13.07 -18.04
CA LYS A 122 12.16 -12.60 -17.59
C LYS A 122 12.49 -13.03 -16.16
N ARG A 123 11.68 -13.92 -15.55
CA ARG A 123 11.78 -14.34 -14.15
C ARG A 123 11.88 -13.18 -13.16
N ASP A 124 11.18 -12.10 -13.47
CA ASP A 124 11.23 -10.83 -12.76
C ASP A 124 9.96 -10.51 -11.96
N GLY A 125 9.03 -11.47 -11.91
CA GLY A 125 7.76 -11.32 -11.24
C GLY A 125 6.71 -10.54 -12.03
N VAL A 126 7.01 -10.16 -13.29
CA VAL A 126 6.07 -9.44 -14.16
C VAL A 126 5.29 -10.45 -15.01
N ASP A 127 4.24 -11.03 -14.42
CA ASP A 127 3.41 -12.08 -15.02
C ASP A 127 1.98 -11.63 -15.35
N GLY A 128 1.59 -10.42 -14.94
CA GLY A 128 0.23 -9.90 -15.09
C GLY A 128 -0.76 -10.51 -14.11
N VAL A 129 -0.27 -11.14 -13.04
CA VAL A 129 -1.07 -11.78 -12.01
C VAL A 129 -0.93 -11.02 -10.70
N PHE A 130 -2.06 -10.61 -10.14
CA PHE A 130 -2.08 -9.92 -8.86
C PHE A 130 -2.01 -10.94 -7.71
N GLY A 131 -0.80 -11.48 -7.52
CA GLY A 131 -0.47 -12.44 -6.47
C GLY A 131 -0.14 -11.81 -5.11
N PRO A 132 0.22 -12.64 -4.12
CA PRO A 132 0.51 -12.19 -2.75
C PRO A 132 1.76 -11.31 -2.67
N LEU A 133 2.77 -11.58 -3.51
CA LEU A 133 3.99 -10.77 -3.57
C LEU A 133 3.71 -9.38 -4.14
N THR A 134 2.95 -9.31 -5.24
CA THR A 134 2.47 -8.05 -5.81
C THR A 134 1.65 -7.26 -4.79
N LEU A 135 0.78 -7.93 -4.01
CA LEU A 135 -0.02 -7.29 -2.95
C LEU A 135 0.85 -6.74 -1.83
N LYS A 136 1.84 -7.50 -1.38
CA LYS A 136 2.78 -7.07 -0.35
C LYS A 136 3.58 -5.85 -0.81
N ALA A 137 4.10 -5.88 -2.04
CA ALA A 137 4.86 -4.78 -2.63
C ALA A 137 3.98 -3.53 -2.83
N ALA A 138 2.76 -3.71 -3.34
CA ALA A 138 1.77 -2.65 -3.51
C ALA A 138 1.40 -2.00 -2.17
N LYS A 139 1.05 -2.78 -1.15
CA LYS A 139 0.75 -2.25 0.19
C LYS A 139 1.95 -1.49 0.77
N LYS A 140 3.17 -2.03 0.63
CA LYS A 140 4.38 -1.41 1.16
C LYS A 140 4.75 -0.08 0.50
N ARG A 141 4.60 0.03 -0.83
CA ARG A 141 5.04 1.22 -1.60
C ARG A 141 3.93 2.21 -1.86
N LEU A 142 2.74 1.72 -2.19
CA LEU A 142 1.61 2.53 -2.62
C LEU A 142 0.57 2.68 -1.51
N GLY A 143 0.65 1.89 -0.43
CA GLY A 143 -0.34 1.92 0.66
C GLY A 143 -1.72 1.43 0.24
N LYS A 144 -1.83 0.76 -0.91
CA LYS A 144 -3.09 0.33 -1.53
C LYS A 144 -3.06 -1.16 -1.87
N SER A 145 -4.21 -1.82 -1.77
CA SER A 145 -4.44 -3.21 -2.20
C SER A 145 -5.28 -3.33 -3.47
N GLU A 146 -5.88 -2.23 -3.91
CA GLU A 146 -6.76 -2.15 -5.06
C GLU A 146 -6.35 -0.97 -5.93
N PHE A 147 -6.36 -1.17 -7.24
CA PHE A 147 -5.93 -0.16 -8.21
C PHE A 147 -7.00 0.08 -9.26
N THR A 148 -7.34 1.35 -9.44
CA THR A 148 -8.25 1.79 -10.47
C THR A 148 -7.52 2.00 -11.79
N GLU A 149 -8.28 2.17 -12.86
CA GLU A 149 -7.73 2.48 -14.18
C GLU A 149 -6.92 3.78 -14.19
N LYS A 150 -7.34 4.76 -13.39
CA LYS A 150 -6.61 6.03 -13.23
C LYS A 150 -5.24 5.81 -12.58
N ASP A 151 -5.15 4.98 -11.54
CA ASP A 151 -3.88 4.67 -10.88
C ASP A 151 -2.91 4.01 -11.87
N ILE A 152 -3.39 3.03 -12.64
CA ILE A 152 -2.59 2.32 -13.65
C ILE A 152 -2.17 3.26 -14.78
N SER A 153 -3.07 4.11 -15.28
CA SER A 153 -2.76 5.08 -16.32
C SER A 153 -1.66 6.04 -15.87
N GLY A 154 -1.71 6.50 -14.61
CA GLY A 154 -0.66 7.29 -13.99
C GLY A 154 0.69 6.56 -13.95
N MET A 155 0.69 5.30 -13.49
CA MET A 155 1.91 4.46 -13.47
C MET A 155 2.46 4.20 -14.88
N ARG A 156 1.58 3.97 -15.86
CA ARG A 156 1.96 3.77 -17.27
C ARG A 156 2.67 5.00 -17.83
N LYS A 157 2.14 6.20 -17.56
CA LYS A 157 2.79 7.45 -17.94
C LYS A 157 4.16 7.61 -17.27
N ALA A 158 4.24 7.32 -15.96
CA ALA A 158 5.51 7.38 -15.23
C ALA A 158 6.57 6.40 -15.79
N LEU A 159 6.17 5.17 -16.13
CA LEU A 159 7.07 4.19 -16.77
C LEU A 159 7.59 4.69 -18.12
N LYS A 160 6.70 5.24 -18.95
CA LYS A 160 7.07 5.81 -20.25
C LYS A 160 8.06 6.97 -20.11
N MET A 161 7.86 7.85 -19.13
CA MET A 161 8.78 8.95 -18.83
C MET A 161 10.15 8.46 -18.36
N MET A 162 10.23 7.28 -17.74
CA MET A 162 11.48 6.65 -17.33
C MET A 162 12.13 5.79 -18.43
N GLY A 163 11.57 5.74 -19.65
CA GLY A 163 12.11 4.97 -20.77
C GLY A 163 11.92 3.45 -20.64
N LYS A 164 10.89 2.99 -19.92
CA LYS A 164 10.55 1.57 -19.73
C LYS A 164 9.23 1.18 -20.38
#